data_AF-A0A9J6E8D4-F1
#
_entry.id   AF-A0A9J6E8D4-F1
#
_cell.length_a   1.000
_cell.length_b   1.000
_cell.length_c   1.000
_cell.angle_alpha   90.00
_cell.angle_beta   90.00
_cell.angle_gamma   90.00
#
_symmetry.space_group_name_H-M   'P 1'
#
loop_
_entity.id
_entity.type
_entity.pdbx_description
1 polymer ?
#
loop_
_entity_poly.entity_id
_entity_poly.type
_entity_poly.pdbx_seq_one_letter_code
_entity_poly.pdbx_strand_id
1 'polypeptide(L)' 'MNGDASKPASDAFVKKSLVCFIQQETNEDAADMIDEILLAYVVGILESDIAEEGFDVLEFKEMLSAYIPSFDSISE' A
#
# COMPACT_ATOMS: atom_id res chain seq x y z
N MET A 1 -26.45 -11.30 -9.25
CA MET A 1 -25.62 -10.77 -8.16
C MET A 1 -24.58 -11.83 -7.85
N ASN A 2 -23.47 -11.85 -8.57
CA ASN A 2 -22.36 -12.76 -8.26
C ASN A 2 -21.34 -11.95 -7.46
N GLY A 3 -21.26 -12.26 -6.17
CA GLY A 3 -20.29 -11.69 -5.26
C GLY A 3 -18.88 -12.05 -5.71
N ASP A 4 -18.07 -11.01 -5.78
CA ASP A 4 -16.63 -11.03 -6.00
C ASP A 4 -15.95 -11.98 -5.00
N ALA A 5 -15.55 -13.16 -5.48
CA ALA A 5 -14.82 -14.17 -4.70
C ALA A 5 -13.35 -14.27 -5.11
N SER A 6 -12.86 -13.34 -5.93
CA SER A 6 -11.48 -13.31 -6.45
C SER A 6 -10.58 -12.27 -5.78
N LYS A 7 -11.12 -11.27 -5.08
CA LYS A 7 -10.32 -10.21 -4.42
C LYS A 7 -9.44 -10.58 -3.20
N PRO A 8 -9.70 -11.59 -2.35
CA PRO A 8 -8.92 -11.73 -1.11
C PRO A 8 -7.45 -12.15 -1.35
N ALA A 9 -7.14 -12.76 -2.50
CA ALA A 9 -5.79 -13.21 -2.83
C ALA A 9 -4.88 -12.05 -3.27
N SER A 10 -5.41 -11.06 -3.99
CA SER A 10 -4.67 -9.86 -4.38
C SER A 10 -4.32 -9.00 -3.18
N ASP A 11 -5.28 -8.78 -2.28
CA ASP A 11 -5.12 -7.89 -1.14
C ASP A 11 -4.09 -8.46 -0.15
N ALA A 12 -4.15 -9.76 0.13
CA ALA A 12 -3.16 -10.44 0.96
C ALA A 12 -1.76 -10.40 0.33
N PHE A 13 -1.67 -10.51 -1.00
CA PHE A 13 -0.39 -10.39 -1.73
C PHE A 13 0.16 -8.97 -1.67
N VAL A 14 -0.68 -7.95 -1.87
CA VAL A 14 -0.30 -6.54 -1.77
C VAL A 14 0.16 -6.21 -0.35
N LYS A 15 -0.62 -6.59 0.67
CA LYS A 15 -0.23 -6.41 2.07
C LYS A 15 1.12 -7.04 2.37
N LYS A 16 1.32 -8.30 1.99
CA LYS A 16 2.59 -9.01 2.22
C LYS A 16 3.76 -8.33 1.51
N SER A 17 3.55 -7.88 0.26
CA SER A 17 4.59 -7.21 -0.51
C SER A 17 4.95 -5.85 0.08
N LEU A 18 3.95 -5.08 0.52
CA LEU A 18 4.15 -3.78 1.16
C LEU A 18 4.90 -3.93 2.50
N VAL A 19 4.51 -4.90 3.33
CA VAL A 19 5.23 -5.20 4.59
C VAL A 19 6.68 -5.57 4.30
N CYS A 20 6.92 -6.46 3.33
CA CYS A 20 8.27 -6.88 2.97
C CYS A 20 9.12 -5.70 2.47
N PHE A 21 8.54 -4.84 1.65
CA PHE A 21 9.22 -3.63 1.15
C PHE A 21 9.63 -2.71 2.29
N ILE A 22 8.69 -2.36 3.18
CA ILE A 22 8.96 -1.46 4.30
C ILE A 22 10.00 -2.07 5.24
N GLN A 23 9.91 -3.37 5.51
CA GLN A 23 10.88 -4.06 6.34
C GLN A 23 12.28 -4.10 5.71
N GLN A 24 12.39 -4.22 4.38
CA GLN A 24 13.68 -4.19 3.69
C GLN A 24 14.32 -2.79 3.73
N GLU A 25 13.52 -1.74 3.53
CA GLU A 25 14.04 -0.37 3.46
C GLU A 25 14.30 0.24 4.85
N THR A 26 13.47 -0.09 5.84
CA THR A 26 13.48 0.57 7.17
C THR A 26 13.95 -0.33 8.31
N ASN A 27 14.07 -1.65 8.07
CA ASN A 27 14.26 -2.67 9.11
C ASN A 27 13.13 -2.73 10.15
N GLU A 28 11.97 -2.11 9.89
CA GLU A 28 10.79 -2.15 10.78
C GLU A 28 9.70 -3.09 10.26
N ASP A 29 8.99 -3.73 11.20
CA ASP A 29 7.81 -4.53 10.87
C ASP A 29 6.56 -3.62 10.86
N ALA A 30 6.00 -3.40 9.68
CA ALA A 30 4.80 -2.58 9.47
C ALA A 30 3.50 -3.40 9.36
N ALA A 31 3.51 -4.71 9.65
CA ALA A 31 2.35 -5.57 9.46
C ALA A 31 1.12 -5.15 10.27
N ASP A 32 1.34 -4.64 11.48
CA ASP A 32 0.30 -4.12 12.38
C ASP A 32 -0.14 -2.69 12.03
N MET A 33 0.67 -1.94 11.26
CA MET A 33 0.33 -0.57 10.83
C MET A 33 -0.53 -0.54 9.56
N ILE A 34 -0.52 -1.62 8.78
CA ILE A 34 -1.34 -1.75 7.57
C ILE A 34 -2.67 -2.40 7.90
N ASP A 35 -3.67 -1.57 8.22
CA ASP A 35 -5.05 -1.99 8.40
C ASP A 35 -5.79 -2.19 7.07
N GLU A 36 -7.05 -2.61 7.14
CA GLU A 36 -7.90 -2.86 5.96
C GLU A 36 -8.21 -1.58 5.16
N ILE A 37 -8.22 -0.41 5.81
CA ILE A 37 -8.50 0.89 5.17
C ILE A 37 -7.30 1.32 4.34
N LEU A 38 -6.11 1.27 4.94
CA LEU A 38 -4.85 1.58 4.26
C LEU A 38 -4.59 0.61 3.12
N LEU A 39 -4.85 -0.68 3.34
CA LEU A 39 -4.72 -1.71 2.30
C LEU A 39 -5.66 -1.45 1.13
N ALA A 40 -6.94 -1.14 1.40
CA ALA A 40 -7.90 -0.81 0.35
C ALA A 40 -7.51 0.43 -0.45
N TYR A 41 -6.91 1.44 0.19
CA TYR A 41 -6.35 2.60 -0.50
C TYR A 41 -5.19 2.23 -1.43
N VAL A 42 -4.21 1.47 -0.94
CA VAL A 42 -3.05 1.03 -1.73
C VAL A 42 -3.49 0.15 -2.90
N VAL A 43 -4.38 -0.82 -2.66
CA VAL A 43 -4.94 -1.67 -3.73
C VAL A 43 -5.71 -0.79 -4.73
N GLY A 44 -6.54 0.15 -4.26
CA GLY A 44 -7.28 1.05 -5.12
C GLY A 44 -6.40 1.90 -6.03
N ILE A 45 -5.24 2.35 -5.53
CA ILE A 45 -4.24 3.06 -6.33
C ILE A 45 -3.59 2.14 -7.36
N LEU A 46 -3.20 0.92 -6.97
CA LEU A 46 -2.55 -0.05 -7.86
C LEU A 46 -3.51 -0.59 -8.94
N GLU A 47 -4.81 -0.69 -8.64
CA GLU A 47 -5.85 -1.09 -9.59
C GLU A 47 -6.35 0.07 -10.47
N SER A 48 -6.13 1.32 -10.06
CA SER A 48 -6.52 2.48 -10.86
C SER A 48 -5.67 2.55 -12.13
N ASP A 49 -6.32 2.74 -13.28
CA ASP A 49 -5.65 3.07 -14.53
C ASP A 49 -5.02 4.47 -14.39
N ILE A 50 -3.80 4.53 -13.86
CA ILE A 50 -3.03 5.76 -13.63
C ILE A 50 -2.64 6.48 -14.94
N ALA A 51 -3.19 6.03 -16.07
CA ALA A 51 -2.84 6.41 -17.42
C ALA A 51 -3.29 7.82 -17.82
N GLU A 52 -4.26 8.44 -17.12
CA GLU A 52 -4.77 9.78 -17.49
C GLU A 52 -4.19 10.93 -16.65
N GLU A 53 -3.89 10.74 -15.37
CA GLU A 53 -3.54 11.84 -14.46
C GLU A 53 -2.12 11.73 -13.86
N GLY A 54 -1.42 10.62 -14.10
CA GLY A 54 -0.12 10.35 -13.48
C GLY A 54 -0.26 9.93 -12.01
N PHE A 55 0.72 9.18 -11.52
CA PHE A 55 0.72 8.72 -10.13
C PHE A 55 1.45 9.75 -9.28
N ASP A 56 0.75 10.39 -8.35
CA ASP A 56 1.40 11.28 -7.38
C ASP A 56 2.08 10.44 -6.29
N VAL A 57 3.35 10.13 -6.53
CA VAL A 57 4.21 9.40 -5.59
C VAL A 57 4.38 10.17 -4.28
N LEU A 58 4.36 11.51 -4.33
CA LEU A 58 4.55 12.35 -3.14
C LEU A 58 3.31 12.30 -2.26
N GLU A 59 2.12 12.46 -2.84
CA GLU A 59 0.85 12.32 -2.09
C GLU A 59 0.71 10.92 -1.51
N PHE A 60 1.05 9.88 -2.29
CA PHE A 60 1.04 8.50 -1.82
C PHE A 60 2.00 8.29 -0.64
N LYS A 61 3.22 8.84 -0.74
CA LYS A 61 4.21 8.76 0.32
C LYS A 61 3.74 9.51 1.56
N GLU A 62 3.20 10.72 1.44
CA GLU A 62 2.65 11.48 2.57
C GLU A 62 1.52 10.71 3.26
N MET A 63 0.61 10.12 2.48
CA MET A 63 -0.47 9.30 3.01
C MET A 63 0.05 8.08 3.75
N LEU A 64 1.02 7.35 3.21
CA LEU A 64 1.60 6.19 3.90
C LEU A 64 2.40 6.58 5.15
N SER A 65 3.18 7.66 5.09
CA SER A 65 3.96 8.18 6.23
C SER A 65 3.11 8.57 7.43
N ALA A 66 1.85 8.98 7.21
CA ALA A 66 0.92 9.29 8.28
C ALA A 66 0.51 8.06 9.12
N TYR A 67 0.52 6.87 8.52
CA TYR A 67 0.21 5.60 9.21
C TYR A 67 1.48 4.84 9.60
N ILE A 68 2.54 4.97 8.80
CA ILE A 68 3.80 4.25 8.93
C ILE A 68 4.93 5.29 8.97
N PRO A 69 5.28 5.84 10.14
CA PRO A 69 6.24 6.93 10.24
C PRO A 69 7.61 6.62 9.62
N SER A 70 8.04 5.36 9.64
CA SER A 70 9.29 4.91 9.02
C SER A 70 9.27 4.95 7.50
N PHE A 71 8.09 4.99 6.87
CA PHE A 71 7.93 5.12 5.42
C PHE A 71 8.51 6.45 4.89
N ASP A 72 8.51 7.50 5.71
CA ASP A 72 9.07 8.80 5.33
C ASP A 72 10.58 8.73 5.08
N SER A 73 11.26 7.82 5.79
CA SER A 73 12.71 7.61 5.73
C SER A 73 13.16 6.83 4.47
N ILE A 74 12.22 6.26 3.72
CA ILE A 74 12.52 5.56 2.46
C ILE A 74 12.86 6.61 1.39
N SER A 75 14.06 6.52 0.85
CA SER A 75 14.55 7.45 -0.19
C SER A 75 13.98 7.09 -1.56
N GLU A 76 13.82 8.07 -2.45
CA GLU A 76 13.44 7.88 -3.87
C GLU A 76 14.49 7.12 -4.68
#